data_AF-A0A962ZAB8-F1
#
_entry.id   AF-A0A962ZAB8-F1
#
_cell.length_a   1.000
_cell.length_b   1.000
_cell.length_c   1.000
_cell.angle_alpha   90.00
_cell.angle_beta   90.00
_cell.angle_gamma   90.00
#
_symmetry.space_group_name_H-M   'P 1'
#
loop_
_entity.id
_entity.type
_entity.pdbx_description
1 polymer ?
#
loop_
_entity_poly.entity_id
_entity_poly.type
_entity_poly.pdbx_seq_one_letter_code
_entity_poly.pdbx_strand_id
1 'polypeptide(L)'
;PVGSEGLLLMPYWGGVMTPYWNNDARGAILGLSAEHGRAHLYRAMMEGIALDLAMGYAEIEKVLGEPIDRLLAIGGGSRSRTWCQIVADATGKPVLCSDVVEASALGAAITAAVGAGWYADAHAAAAAMAARGDTEFRPQERNADAYGRLLDAYRKLYPANREILETLATFKSGD
;
A
#
# COMPACT_ATOMS: atom_id res chain seq x y z
N PRO A 1 -1.73 17.99 5.97
CA PRO A 1 -2.10 18.21 4.55
C PRO A 1 -1.48 17.12 3.67
N VAL A 2 -1.89 16.96 2.40
CA VAL A 2 -1.21 16.03 1.46
C VAL A 2 0.29 16.36 1.44
N GLY A 3 1.12 15.31 1.53
CA GLY A 3 2.58 15.45 1.54
C GLY A 3 3.15 15.86 2.89
N SER A 4 2.34 15.82 3.96
CA SER A 4 2.80 15.93 5.35
C SER A 4 3.76 17.09 5.62
N GLU A 5 3.50 18.25 5.01
CA GLU A 5 4.33 19.48 5.10
C GLU A 5 5.78 19.33 4.60
N GLY A 6 6.00 18.39 3.67
CA GLY A 6 7.30 18.13 3.06
C GLY A 6 7.96 16.85 3.55
N LEU A 7 7.32 16.07 4.43
CA LEU A 7 7.84 14.78 4.85
C LEU A 7 7.57 13.68 3.83
N LEU A 8 8.60 12.90 3.54
CA LEU A 8 8.51 11.62 2.85
C LEU A 8 9.05 10.51 3.76
N LEU A 9 8.32 9.40 3.81
CA LEU A 9 8.71 8.21 4.56
C LEU A 9 8.89 7.02 3.62
N MET A 10 10.05 6.38 3.71
CA MET A 10 10.33 5.09 3.09
C MET A 10 10.00 3.97 4.10
N PRO A 11 9.03 3.09 3.86
CA PRO A 11 8.52 2.13 4.85
C PRO A 11 9.29 0.79 4.88
N TYR A 12 10.58 0.77 4.51
CA TYR A 12 11.35 -0.47 4.31
C TYR A 12 11.98 -1.01 5.61
N TRP A 13 11.26 -0.99 6.73
CA TRP A 13 11.81 -1.35 8.05
C TRP A 13 12.37 -2.78 8.11
N GLY A 14 11.75 -3.71 7.37
CA GLY A 14 12.15 -5.12 7.29
C GLY A 14 12.92 -5.49 6.02
N GLY A 15 13.44 -4.50 5.27
CA GLY A 15 13.89 -4.70 3.90
C GLY A 15 12.80 -4.33 2.89
N VAL A 16 13.10 -4.51 1.61
CA VAL A 16 12.20 -4.23 0.50
C VAL A 16 12.17 -5.40 -0.47
N MET A 17 10.98 -5.72 -0.98
CA MET A 17 10.81 -6.68 -2.08
C MET A 17 10.69 -5.90 -3.39
N THR A 18 9.64 -6.11 -4.18
CA THR A 18 9.42 -5.45 -5.46
C THR A 18 9.53 -3.91 -5.37
N PRO A 19 10.24 -3.24 -6.31
CA PRO A 19 11.03 -3.82 -7.42
C PRO A 19 12.49 -4.14 -7.05
N TYR A 20 12.95 -3.80 -5.85
CA TYR A 20 14.38 -3.73 -5.51
C TYR A 20 14.98 -4.99 -4.90
N TRP A 21 14.19 -5.81 -4.19
CA TRP A 21 14.57 -7.08 -3.57
C TRP A 21 15.86 -7.00 -2.74
N ASN A 22 15.88 -6.09 -1.77
CA ASN A 22 17.03 -5.85 -0.90
C ASN A 22 16.64 -6.00 0.59
N ASN A 23 17.18 -7.03 1.25
CA ASN A 23 16.97 -7.31 2.67
C ASN A 23 17.64 -6.30 3.61
N ASP A 24 18.64 -5.56 3.11
CA ASP A 24 19.38 -4.56 3.85
C ASP A 24 18.77 -3.16 3.74
N ALA A 25 17.78 -2.96 2.87
CA ALA A 25 17.01 -1.71 2.84
C ALA A 25 16.41 -1.41 4.23
N ARG A 26 16.43 -0.13 4.62
CA ARG A 26 15.83 0.33 5.87
C ARG A 26 14.91 1.51 5.64
N GLY A 27 13.98 1.69 6.57
CA GLY A 27 13.10 2.84 6.54
C GLY A 27 13.88 4.13 6.73
N ALA A 28 13.40 5.20 6.11
CA ALA A 28 14.00 6.54 6.16
C ALA A 28 12.89 7.60 6.23
N ILE A 29 13.19 8.72 6.88
CA ILE A 29 12.31 9.89 6.92
C ILE A 29 13.11 11.07 6.39
N LEU A 30 12.59 11.72 5.35
CA LEU A 30 13.24 12.84 4.67
C LEU A 30 12.37 14.08 4.79
N GLY A 31 13.00 15.25 4.77
CA GLY A 31 12.32 16.55 4.88
C GLY A 31 12.01 16.98 6.31
N LEU A 32 12.56 16.32 7.33
CA LEU A 32 12.30 16.66 8.73
C LEU A 32 12.75 18.10 9.05
N SER A 33 11.89 18.83 9.77
CA SER A 33 12.12 20.22 10.22
C SER A 33 11.49 20.42 11.60
N ALA A 34 11.78 21.55 12.26
CA ALA A 34 11.26 21.89 13.59
C ALA A 34 9.73 22.08 13.63
N GLU A 35 9.10 22.29 12.47
CA GLU A 35 7.64 22.45 12.33
C GLU A 35 6.91 21.10 12.39
N HIS A 36 7.64 19.99 12.24
CA HIS A 36 7.06 18.66 12.17
C HIS A 36 6.80 18.05 13.54
N GLY A 37 5.55 17.61 13.75
CA GLY A 37 5.13 16.88 14.94
C GLY A 37 4.71 15.43 14.66
N ARG A 38 4.19 14.77 15.69
CA ARG A 38 3.74 13.36 15.62
C ARG A 38 2.68 13.12 14.53
N ALA A 39 1.78 14.10 14.33
CA ALA A 39 0.75 14.00 13.30
C ALA A 39 1.34 13.99 11.88
N HIS A 40 2.39 14.78 11.63
CA HIS A 40 3.10 14.81 10.35
C HIS A 40 3.81 13.49 10.09
N LEU A 41 4.51 12.94 11.09
CA LEU A 41 5.16 11.63 10.96
C LEU A 41 4.17 10.49 10.69
N TYR A 42 3.04 10.47 11.41
CA TYR A 42 2.02 9.45 11.22
C TYR A 42 1.40 9.53 9.82
N ARG A 43 1.10 10.74 9.35
CA ARG A 43 0.58 10.93 8.01
C ARG A 43 1.62 10.57 6.94
N ALA A 44 2.87 10.96 7.11
CA ALA A 44 3.95 10.62 6.19
C ALA A 44 4.13 9.09 6.09
N MET A 45 3.94 8.37 7.19
CA MET A 45 3.95 6.90 7.19
C MET A 45 2.82 6.32 6.36
N MET A 46 1.59 6.82 6.54
CA MET A 46 0.43 6.40 5.76
C MET A 46 0.61 6.70 4.26
N GLU A 47 1.11 7.90 3.95
CA GLU A 47 1.37 8.35 2.58
C GLU A 47 2.52 7.55 1.94
N GLY A 48 3.61 7.29 2.67
CA GLY A 48 4.74 6.48 2.19
C GLY A 48 4.31 5.06 1.80
N ILE A 49 3.50 4.40 2.63
CA ILE A 49 2.94 3.08 2.29
C ILE A 49 2.04 3.16 1.06
N ALA A 50 1.20 4.19 0.96
CA ALA A 50 0.30 4.37 -0.19
C ALA A 50 1.06 4.66 -1.49
N LEU A 51 2.16 5.42 -1.44
CA LEU A 51 3.03 5.69 -2.57
C LEU A 51 3.79 4.43 -3.04
N ASP A 52 4.21 3.59 -2.10
CA ASP A 52 4.81 2.29 -2.41
C ASP A 52 3.82 1.36 -3.14
N LEU A 53 2.58 1.32 -2.65
CA LEU A 53 1.48 0.61 -3.32
C LEU A 53 1.20 1.18 -4.71
N ALA A 54 1.15 2.51 -4.87
CA ALA A 54 0.93 3.16 -6.16
C ALA A 54 2.02 2.81 -7.17
N MET A 55 3.28 2.79 -6.74
CA MET A 55 4.40 2.33 -7.56
C MET A 55 4.24 0.87 -7.96
N GLY A 56 3.91 -0.02 -7.02
CA GLY A 56 3.71 -1.44 -7.29
C GLY A 56 2.56 -1.74 -8.25
N TYR A 57 1.41 -1.08 -8.07
CA TYR A 57 0.25 -1.24 -8.95
C TYR A 57 0.53 -0.73 -10.36
N ALA A 58 1.27 0.37 -10.52
CA ALA A 58 1.65 0.86 -11.84
C ALA A 58 2.52 -0.16 -12.60
N GLU A 59 3.43 -0.86 -11.91
CA GLU A 59 4.21 -1.94 -12.55
C GLU A 59 3.35 -3.17 -12.88
N ILE A 60 2.37 -3.51 -12.04
CA ILE A 60 1.41 -4.60 -12.34
C ILE A 60 0.61 -4.27 -13.61
N GLU A 61 0.03 -3.08 -13.71
CA GLU A 61 -0.73 -2.65 -14.88
C GLU A 61 0.12 -2.65 -16.16
N LYS A 62 1.37 -2.20 -16.05
CA LYS A 62 2.32 -2.22 -17.16
C LYS A 62 2.62 -3.63 -17.66
N VAL A 63 2.74 -4.61 -16.75
CA VAL A 63 3.00 -6.01 -17.10
C VAL A 63 1.76 -6.69 -17.68
N LEU A 64 0.57 -6.41 -17.14
CA LEU A 64 -0.68 -7.00 -17.61
C LEU A 64 -1.19 -6.34 -18.90
N GLY A 65 -0.82 -5.09 -19.17
CA GLY A 65 -1.32 -4.31 -20.30
C GLY A 65 -2.76 -3.82 -20.13
N GLU A 66 -3.33 -3.93 -18.93
CA GLU A 66 -4.68 -3.52 -18.58
C GLU A 66 -4.70 -2.73 -17.26
N PRO A 67 -5.62 -1.76 -17.10
CA PRO A 67 -5.75 -1.02 -15.87
C PRO A 67 -6.42 -1.84 -14.77
N ILE A 68 -6.01 -1.60 -13.52
CA ILE A 68 -6.70 -2.06 -12.32
C ILE A 68 -7.91 -1.13 -12.10
N ASP A 69 -9.11 -1.68 -12.28
CA ASP A 69 -10.37 -0.94 -12.13
C ASP A 69 -10.65 -0.48 -10.69
N ARG A 70 -10.26 -1.30 -9.71
CA ARG A 70 -10.50 -1.04 -8.28
C ARG A 70 -9.58 -1.85 -7.37
N LEU A 71 -9.33 -1.32 -6.18
CA LEU A 71 -8.62 -1.98 -5.10
C LEU A 71 -9.62 -2.46 -4.04
N LEU A 72 -9.44 -3.69 -3.55
CA LEU A 72 -10.23 -4.22 -2.43
C LEU A 72 -9.38 -4.18 -1.15
N ALA A 73 -9.75 -3.32 -0.21
CA ALA A 73 -9.10 -3.21 1.09
C ALA A 73 -9.73 -4.18 2.11
N ILE A 74 -8.89 -4.95 2.78
CA ILE A 74 -9.25 -5.92 3.83
C ILE A 74 -8.39 -5.71 5.08
N GLY A 75 -8.81 -6.30 6.20
CA GLY A 75 -8.05 -6.30 7.45
C GLY A 75 -8.07 -4.96 8.21
N GLY A 76 -7.26 -4.86 9.28
CA GLY A 76 -7.35 -3.72 10.21
C GLY A 76 -7.17 -2.35 9.57
N GLY A 77 -6.35 -2.24 8.52
CA GLY A 77 -6.13 -0.98 7.80
C GLY A 77 -7.38 -0.46 7.08
N SER A 78 -8.25 -1.35 6.58
CA SER A 78 -9.48 -0.94 5.87
C SER A 78 -10.47 -0.18 6.77
N ARG A 79 -10.33 -0.28 8.10
CA ARG A 79 -11.13 0.46 9.08
C ARG A 79 -10.76 1.95 9.15
N SER A 80 -9.58 2.34 8.66
CA SER A 80 -9.14 3.72 8.62
C SER A 80 -9.65 4.41 7.36
N ARG A 81 -10.74 5.18 7.49
CA ARG A 81 -11.29 5.99 6.39
C ARG A 81 -10.25 6.93 5.78
N THR A 82 -9.44 7.56 6.63
CA THR A 82 -8.35 8.45 6.20
C THR A 82 -7.32 7.70 5.37
N TRP A 83 -6.92 6.49 5.79
CA TRP A 83 -5.94 5.72 5.04
C TRP A 83 -6.48 5.24 3.71
N CYS A 84 -7.71 4.75 3.68
CA CYS A 84 -8.35 4.30 2.45
C CYS A 84 -8.47 5.44 1.42
N GLN A 85 -8.80 6.65 1.87
CA GLN A 85 -8.77 7.83 1.01
C GLN A 85 -7.36 8.18 0.52
N ILE A 86 -6.33 8.11 1.38
CA ILE A 86 -4.93 8.34 0.99
C ILE A 86 -4.50 7.33 -0.08
N VAL A 87 -4.84 6.05 0.08
CA VAL A 87 -4.54 5.00 -0.91
C VAL A 87 -5.27 5.29 -2.22
N ALA A 88 -6.56 5.66 -2.18
CA ALA A 88 -7.32 6.00 -3.38
C ALA A 88 -6.69 7.19 -4.12
N ASP A 89 -6.33 8.25 -3.40
CA ASP A 89 -5.74 9.46 -3.99
C ASP A 89 -4.33 9.20 -4.54
N ALA A 90 -3.49 8.44 -3.81
CA ALA A 90 -2.10 8.17 -4.21
C ALA A 90 -2.02 7.20 -5.41
N THR A 91 -2.92 6.20 -5.46
CA THR A 91 -2.96 5.21 -6.55
C THR A 91 -3.76 5.69 -7.75
N GLY A 92 -4.62 6.71 -7.57
CA GLY A 92 -5.58 7.13 -8.58
C GLY A 92 -6.68 6.11 -8.84
N LYS A 93 -6.95 5.18 -7.89
CA LYS A 93 -7.91 4.08 -8.05
C LYS A 93 -9.00 4.09 -6.98
N PRO A 94 -10.24 3.66 -7.30
CA PRO A 94 -11.25 3.41 -6.28
C PRO A 94 -10.78 2.34 -5.28
N VAL A 95 -11.02 2.58 -3.99
CA VAL A 95 -10.75 1.62 -2.90
C VAL A 95 -12.07 1.20 -2.28
N LEU A 96 -12.46 -0.07 -2.46
CA LEU A 96 -13.62 -0.68 -1.83
C LEU A 96 -13.19 -1.39 -0.53
N CYS A 97 -13.81 -1.07 0.59
CA CYS A 97 -13.51 -1.69 1.88
C CYS A 97 -14.42 -2.88 2.11
N SER A 98 -13.87 -4.09 2.22
CA SER A 98 -14.66 -5.29 2.53
C SER A 98 -15.16 -5.30 3.97
N ASP A 99 -16.40 -5.75 4.17
CA ASP A 99 -16.97 -6.02 5.50
C ASP A 99 -16.50 -7.36 6.10
N VAL A 100 -15.80 -8.17 5.29
CA VAL A 100 -15.24 -9.44 5.74
C VAL A 100 -13.98 -9.19 6.56
N VAL A 101 -14.10 -9.34 7.87
CA VAL A 101 -12.99 -9.17 8.82
C VAL A 101 -11.90 -10.23 8.58
N GLU A 102 -12.29 -11.50 8.41
CA GLU A 102 -11.39 -12.65 8.27
C GLU A 102 -11.32 -13.18 6.84
N ALA A 103 -10.91 -12.33 5.88
CA ALA A 103 -10.92 -12.65 4.46
C ALA A 103 -10.09 -13.91 4.11
N SER A 104 -8.94 -14.12 4.77
CA SER A 104 -8.11 -15.30 4.55
C SER A 104 -8.80 -16.59 5.00
N ALA A 105 -9.43 -16.58 6.18
CA ALA A 105 -10.18 -17.73 6.68
C ALA A 105 -11.40 -18.03 5.81
N LEU A 106 -12.09 -16.99 5.33
CA LEU A 106 -13.19 -17.14 4.37
C LEU A 106 -12.71 -17.78 3.06
N GLY A 107 -11.56 -17.39 2.53
CA GLY A 107 -10.99 -18.01 1.33
C GLY A 107 -10.70 -19.51 1.51
N ALA A 108 -10.17 -19.89 2.68
CA ALA A 108 -9.96 -21.29 3.02
C ALA A 108 -11.30 -22.06 3.11
N ALA A 109 -12.32 -21.48 3.73
CA ALA A 109 -13.65 -22.08 3.81
C ALA A 109 -14.32 -22.24 2.45
N ILE A 110 -14.20 -21.25 1.56
CA ILE A 110 -14.69 -21.31 0.17
C ILE A 110 -14.04 -22.49 -0.55
N THR A 111 -12.71 -22.63 -0.43
CA THR A 111 -11.96 -23.71 -1.07
C THR A 111 -12.39 -25.08 -0.53
N ALA A 112 -12.57 -25.19 0.78
CA ALA A 112 -13.04 -26.42 1.43
C ALA A 112 -14.46 -26.80 0.99
N ALA A 113 -15.37 -25.82 0.87
CA ALA A 113 -16.74 -26.06 0.43
C ALA A 113 -16.83 -26.59 -1.01
N VAL A 114 -15.97 -26.07 -1.92
CA VAL A 114 -15.84 -26.60 -3.28
C VAL A 114 -15.27 -28.02 -3.25
N GLY A 115 -14.22 -28.27 -2.47
CA GLY A 115 -13.64 -29.61 -2.31
C GLY A 115 -14.62 -30.64 -1.73
N ALA A 116 -15.57 -30.19 -0.90
CA ALA A 116 -16.64 -31.02 -0.34
C ALA A 116 -17.84 -31.20 -1.31
N GLY A 117 -17.81 -30.58 -2.49
CA GLY A 117 -18.88 -30.67 -3.48
C GLY A 117 -20.14 -29.87 -3.14
N TRP A 118 -20.07 -28.92 -2.19
CA TRP A 118 -21.22 -28.09 -1.80
C TRP A 118 -21.52 -27.00 -2.84
N TYR A 119 -20.50 -26.60 -3.60
CA TYR A 119 -20.61 -25.66 -4.70
C TYR A 119 -19.86 -26.20 -5.91
N ALA A 120 -20.31 -25.85 -7.12
CA ALA A 120 -19.72 -26.31 -8.37
C ALA A 120 -18.28 -25.81 -8.58
N ASP A 121 -18.00 -24.57 -8.16
CA ASP A 121 -16.70 -23.93 -8.30
C ASP A 121 -16.50 -22.79 -7.28
N ALA A 122 -15.31 -22.20 -7.28
CA ALA A 122 -14.93 -21.12 -6.38
C ALA A 122 -15.75 -19.84 -6.60
N HIS A 123 -16.21 -19.56 -7.82
CA HIS A 123 -17.03 -18.38 -8.10
C HIS A 123 -18.42 -18.51 -7.47
N ALA A 124 -19.07 -19.68 -7.61
CA ALA A 124 -20.36 -19.96 -7.00
C ALA A 124 -20.28 -19.92 -5.47
N ALA A 125 -19.23 -20.54 -4.90
CA ALA A 125 -18.99 -20.50 -3.46
C ALA A 125 -18.73 -19.06 -2.96
N ALA A 126 -17.88 -18.29 -3.64
CA ALA A 126 -17.60 -16.91 -3.27
C ALA A 126 -18.85 -16.02 -3.38
N ALA A 127 -19.69 -16.18 -4.41
CA ALA A 127 -20.92 -15.42 -4.56
C ALA A 127 -21.93 -15.69 -3.44
N ALA A 128 -21.97 -16.92 -2.92
CA ALA A 128 -22.85 -17.31 -1.82
C ALA A 128 -22.30 -16.96 -0.43
N MET A 129 -20.97 -17.00 -0.26
CA MET A 129 -20.31 -16.91 1.05
C MET A 129 -19.69 -15.55 1.35
N ALA A 130 -19.31 -14.77 0.34
CA ALA A 130 -18.64 -13.50 0.54
C ALA A 130 -19.63 -12.33 0.54
N ALA A 131 -19.49 -11.44 1.54
CA ALA A 131 -20.11 -10.13 1.52
C ALA A 131 -19.29 -9.20 0.62
N ARG A 132 -19.98 -8.33 -0.13
CA ARG A 132 -19.35 -7.16 -0.74
C ARG A 132 -19.41 -6.03 0.28
N GLY A 133 -18.29 -5.33 0.43
CA GLY A 133 -18.25 -4.08 1.18
C GLY A 133 -19.17 -3.03 0.59
N ASP A 134 -19.69 -2.14 1.45
CA ASP A 134 -20.55 -1.02 1.06
C ASP A 134 -19.82 0.33 0.93
N THR A 135 -18.60 0.40 1.47
CA THR A 135 -17.85 1.65 1.59
C THR A 135 -16.78 1.74 0.51
N GLU A 136 -16.93 2.70 -0.39
CA GLU A 136 -15.97 3.00 -1.47
C GLU A 136 -15.37 4.40 -1.30
N PHE A 137 -14.04 4.50 -1.41
CA PHE A 137 -13.29 5.75 -1.47
C PHE A 137 -12.83 5.99 -2.90
N ARG A 138 -13.22 7.13 -3.48
CA ARG A 138 -12.82 7.52 -4.83
C ARG A 138 -11.69 8.54 -4.80
N PRO A 139 -10.74 8.49 -5.76
CA PRO A 139 -9.68 9.48 -5.86
C PRO A 139 -10.26 10.90 -5.96
N GLN A 140 -9.69 11.82 -5.22
CA GLN A 140 -10.07 13.22 -5.23
C GLN A 140 -9.18 14.00 -6.21
N GLU A 141 -9.78 14.55 -7.26
CA GLU A 141 -9.07 15.27 -8.32
C GLU A 141 -8.16 16.40 -7.78
N ARG A 142 -8.63 17.11 -6.75
CA ARG A 142 -7.85 18.17 -6.07
C ARG A 142 -6.49 17.71 -5.50
N ASN A 143 -6.31 16.42 -5.24
CA ASN A 143 -5.09 15.86 -4.67
C ASN A 143 -4.17 15.24 -5.75
N ALA A 144 -4.64 15.11 -6.99
CA ALA A 144 -3.95 14.36 -8.04
C ALA A 144 -2.56 14.92 -8.35
N ASP A 145 -2.44 16.25 -8.53
CA ASP A 145 -1.14 16.90 -8.79
C ASP A 145 -0.17 16.68 -7.62
N ALA A 146 -0.64 16.88 -6.39
CA ALA A 146 0.19 16.74 -5.20
C ALA A 146 0.71 15.31 -5.03
N TYR A 147 -0.14 14.29 -5.19
CA TYR A 147 0.29 12.89 -5.12
C TYR A 147 1.16 12.48 -6.31
N GLY A 148 0.92 13.01 -7.51
CA GLY A 148 1.80 12.78 -8.66
C GLY A 148 3.24 13.25 -8.39
N ARG A 149 3.38 14.48 -7.88
CA ARG A 149 4.69 15.04 -7.49
C ARG A 149 5.35 14.25 -6.35
N LEU A 150 4.57 13.81 -5.36
CA LEU A 150 5.09 12.97 -4.27
C LEU A 150 5.55 11.60 -4.78
N LEU A 151 4.80 10.98 -5.70
CA LEU A 151 5.17 9.69 -6.29
C LEU A 151 6.46 9.79 -7.09
N ASP A 152 6.65 10.88 -7.85
CA ASP A 152 7.89 11.12 -8.59
C ASP A 152 9.11 11.34 -7.68
N ALA A 153 8.91 11.99 -6.52
CA ALA A 153 9.95 12.09 -5.50
C ALA A 153 10.21 10.74 -4.83
N TYR A 154 9.15 10.00 -4.48
CA TYR A 154 9.21 8.70 -3.82
C TYR A 154 9.96 7.65 -4.67
N ARG A 155 9.73 7.61 -5.99
CA ARG A 155 10.45 6.70 -6.91
C ARG A 155 11.97 6.87 -6.87
N LYS A 156 12.46 8.08 -6.59
CA LYS A 156 13.89 8.38 -6.52
C LYS A 156 14.49 8.05 -5.15
N LEU A 157 13.63 7.84 -4.15
CA LEU A 157 14.04 7.81 -2.75
C LEU A 157 14.97 6.65 -2.44
N TYR A 158 14.60 5.44 -2.80
CA TYR A 158 15.45 4.27 -2.54
C TYR A 158 16.74 4.27 -3.38
N PRO A 159 16.71 4.47 -4.71
CA PRO A 159 17.92 4.53 -5.51
C PRO A 159 18.94 5.56 -5.01
N ALA A 160 18.49 6.74 -4.58
CA ALA A 160 19.37 7.80 -4.09
C ALA A 160 20.03 7.50 -2.74
N ASN A 161 19.44 6.61 -1.92
CA ASN A 161 19.93 6.30 -0.58
C ASN A 161 20.54 4.89 -0.48
N ARG A 162 20.52 4.10 -1.55
CA ARG A 162 20.89 2.68 -1.52
C ARG A 162 22.32 2.44 -1.00
N GLU A 163 23.30 3.15 -1.53
CA GLU A 163 24.72 2.99 -1.13
C GLU A 163 24.95 3.34 0.35
N ILE A 164 24.24 4.37 0.84
CA ILE A 164 24.26 4.75 2.25
C ILE A 164 23.67 3.63 3.10
N LEU A 165 22.53 3.07 2.68
CA LEU A 165 21.88 1.97 3.40
C LEU A 165 22.73 0.69 3.43
N GLU A 166 23.40 0.37 2.33
CA GLU A 166 24.36 -0.76 2.26
C GLU A 166 25.54 -0.52 3.22
N THR A 167 26.06 0.71 3.29
CA THR A 167 27.09 1.08 4.26
C THR A 167 26.57 0.97 5.70
N LEU A 168 25.35 1.43 5.99
CA LEU A 168 24.75 1.33 7.32
C LEU A 168 24.48 -0.14 7.73
N ALA A 169 24.26 -1.03 6.76
CA ALA A 169 24.05 -2.44 7.02
C ALA A 169 25.30 -3.15 7.54
N THR A 170 26.51 -2.68 7.21
CA THR A 170 27.76 -3.27 7.73
C THR A 170 27.88 -3.12 9.24
N PHE A 171 27.32 -2.07 9.83
CA PHE A 171 27.30 -1.86 11.28
C PHE A 171 26.34 -2.81 12.04
N LYS A 172 25.48 -3.57 11.34
CA LYS A 172 24.64 -4.61 11.93
C LYS A 172 25.34 -5.98 11.99
N SER A 173 26.20 -6.24 11.03
CA SER A 173 26.99 -7.45 10.92
C SER A 173 28.31 -7.20 11.65
N GLY A 174 28.29 -7.26 12.99
CA GLY A 174 29.46 -6.97 13.79
C GLY A 174 30.70 -7.77 13.35
N ASP A 175 31.72 -7.03 12.89
CA ASP A 175 33.10 -7.24 13.33
C ASP A 175 33.32 -6.49 14.65
#